data_AF-A0A850TGB2-F1
#
_entry.id   AF-A0A850TGB2-F1
#
_cell.length_a   1.000
_cell.length_b   1.000
_cell.length_c   1.000
_cell.angle_alpha   90.00
_cell.angle_beta   90.00
_cell.angle_gamma   90.00
#
_symmetry.space_group_name_H-M   'P 1'
#
loop_
_entity.id
_entity.type
_entity.pdbx_description
1 polymer ?
#
loop_
_entity_poly.entity_id
_entity_poly.type
_entity_poly.pdbx_seq_one_letter_code
_entity_poly.pdbx_strand_id
1 'polypeptide(L)'
;MCRVNKFGFPRTTAKSTEKKVKGFQTGDIVKAVVTSGKKVGTYIGRVAVRKNGSFNIKTVDKTVQGISWKYCRLLHASDGYSYNTTC
;
A
#
# COMPACT_ATOMS: atom_id res chain seq x y z
N MET A 1 -17.03 -5.80 -0.33
CA MET A 1 -17.99 -5.17 0.61
C MET A 1 -18.48 -3.85 0.02
N CYS A 2 -19.79 -3.73 -0.17
CA CYS A 2 -20.46 -2.52 -0.66
C CYS A 2 -20.90 -1.68 0.54
N ARG A 3 -20.72 -0.36 0.49
CA ARG A 3 -21.30 0.54 1.50
C ARG A 3 -22.74 0.83 1.11
N VAL A 4 -23.69 0.59 2.01
CA VAL A 4 -25.10 0.93 1.83
C VAL A 4 -25.39 2.33 2.35
N ASN A 5 -26.40 3.00 1.79
CA ASN A 5 -26.95 4.24 2.35
C ASN A 5 -27.89 3.91 3.53
N LYS A 6 -28.44 4.96 4.18
CA LYS A 6 -29.40 4.81 5.29
C LYS A 6 -30.66 4.00 4.92
N PHE A 7 -30.97 3.89 3.64
CA PHE A 7 -32.12 3.18 3.08
C PHE A 7 -31.77 1.79 2.51
N GLY A 8 -30.55 1.29 2.74
CA GLY A 8 -30.13 -0.05 2.31
C GLY A 8 -29.66 -0.15 0.85
N PHE A 9 -29.73 0.92 0.06
CA PHE A 9 -29.24 0.89 -1.33
C PHE A 9 -27.72 0.95 -1.39
N PRO A 10 -27.07 0.16 -2.28
CA PRO A 10 -25.62 0.17 -2.44
C PRO A 10 -25.17 1.52 -3.00
N ARG A 11 -24.40 2.27 -2.21
CA ARG A 11 -23.88 3.61 -2.56
C ARG A 11 -22.55 3.54 -3.29
N THR A 12 -21.83 2.43 -3.20
CA THR A 12 -20.49 2.29 -3.78
C THR A 12 -20.36 0.93 -4.43
N THR A 13 -19.71 0.89 -5.59
CA THR A 13 -19.34 -0.35 -6.28
C THR A 13 -18.51 -1.26 -5.36
N ALA A 14 -18.62 -2.57 -5.57
CA ALA A 14 -17.93 -3.55 -4.75
C ALA A 14 -16.43 -3.22 -4.68
N LYS A 15 -15.88 -3.18 -3.44
CA LYS A 15 -14.43 -3.11 -3.26
C LYS A 15 -13.78 -4.19 -4.11
N SER A 16 -12.72 -3.78 -4.77
CA SER A 16 -12.13 -4.50 -5.88
C SER A 16 -11.60 -5.86 -5.46
N THR A 17 -11.95 -6.87 -6.24
CA THR A 17 -11.61 -8.29 -6.03
C THR A 17 -10.13 -8.60 -6.30
N GLU A 18 -9.41 -7.65 -6.89
CA GLU A 18 -7.99 -7.78 -7.21
C GLU A 18 -7.17 -7.74 -5.91
N LYS A 19 -6.80 -8.92 -5.41
CA LYS A 19 -5.89 -9.07 -4.26
C LYS A 19 -4.53 -8.40 -4.50
N LYS A 20 -4.08 -8.35 -5.75
CA LYS A 20 -2.83 -7.71 -6.17
C LYS A 20 -3.12 -6.58 -7.15
N VAL A 21 -2.62 -5.37 -6.88
CA VAL A 21 -2.67 -4.24 -7.81
C VAL A 21 -1.24 -3.97 -8.27
N LYS A 22 -1.00 -4.03 -9.58
CA LYS A 22 0.33 -3.85 -10.19
C LYS A 22 1.41 -4.79 -9.60
N GLY A 23 1.01 -5.99 -9.16
CA GLY A 23 1.89 -6.99 -8.57
C GLY A 23 2.09 -6.88 -7.05
N PHE A 24 1.52 -5.87 -6.40
CA PHE A 24 1.64 -5.64 -4.95
C PHE A 24 0.33 -5.91 -4.22
N GLN A 25 0.42 -6.44 -3.01
CA GLN A 25 -0.69 -6.64 -2.09
C GLN A 25 -0.50 -5.80 -0.83
N THR A 26 -1.61 -5.43 -0.18
CA THR A 26 -1.53 -4.75 1.12
C THR A 26 -0.92 -5.68 2.15
N GLY A 27 0.11 -5.19 2.85
CA GLY A 27 0.87 -5.96 3.84
C GLY A 27 2.26 -6.39 3.37
N ASP A 28 2.53 -6.33 2.06
CA ASP A 28 3.85 -6.65 1.52
C ASP A 28 4.90 -5.65 2.02
N ILE A 29 6.14 -6.11 2.21
CA ILE A 29 7.26 -5.24 2.52
C ILE A 29 7.88 -4.81 1.19
N VAL A 30 7.97 -3.50 1.00
CA VAL A 30 8.53 -2.89 -0.22
C VAL A 30 9.65 -1.93 0.12
N LYS A 31 10.60 -1.81 -0.81
CA LYS A 31 11.56 -0.72 -0.85
C LYS A 31 11.11 0.26 -1.93
N ALA A 32 10.73 1.47 -1.54
CA ALA A 32 10.47 2.55 -2.48
C ALA A 32 11.67 3.48 -2.56
N VAL A 33 12.18 3.68 -3.76
CA VAL A 33 13.24 4.64 -4.05
C VAL A 33 12.64 5.74 -4.90
N VAL A 34 12.31 6.86 -4.26
CA VAL A 34 11.71 8.02 -4.93
C VAL A 34 12.83 8.94 -5.38
N THR A 35 13.05 9.03 -6.69
CA THR A 35 14.14 9.80 -7.30
C THR A 35 13.74 11.24 -7.64
N SER A 36 12.44 11.59 -7.55
CA SER A 36 11.95 12.93 -7.94
C SER A 36 10.72 13.37 -7.14
N GLY A 37 10.60 14.68 -6.90
CA GLY A 37 9.44 15.32 -6.26
C GLY A 37 9.64 15.69 -4.79
N LYS A 38 8.55 15.97 -4.07
CA LYS A 38 8.59 16.41 -2.66
C LYS A 38 8.98 15.33 -1.65
N LYS A 39 8.94 14.05 -2.05
CA LYS A 39 9.14 12.88 -1.19
C LYS A 39 10.36 12.08 -1.64
N VAL A 40 11.41 12.78 -2.11
CA VAL A 40 12.66 12.13 -2.52
C VAL A 40 13.28 11.44 -1.32
N GLY A 41 13.69 10.19 -1.50
CA GLY A 41 14.24 9.37 -0.45
C GLY A 41 14.01 7.89 -0.67
N THR A 42 14.63 7.09 0.19
CA THR A 42 14.43 5.65 0.24
C THR A 42 13.56 5.31 1.44
N TYR A 43 12.47 4.58 1.21
CA TYR A 43 11.55 4.12 2.24
C TYR A 43 11.45 2.61 2.19
N ILE A 44 11.61 1.97 3.35
CA ILE A 44 11.42 0.55 3.51
C ILE A 44 10.30 0.36 4.53
N GLY A 45 9.34 -0.51 4.21
CA GLY A 45 8.23 -0.76 5.10
C GLY A 45 7.06 -1.47 4.44
N ARG A 46 5.96 -1.59 5.21
CA ARG A 46 4.75 -2.26 4.75
C ARG A 46 3.97 -1.36 3.81
N VAL A 47 3.53 -1.90 2.67
CA VAL A 47 2.75 -1.18 1.68
C VAL A 47 1.26 -1.38 1.90
N ALA A 48 0.50 -0.30 1.81
CA ALA A 48 -0.94 -0.31 1.64
C ALA A 48 -1.26 0.12 0.22
N VAL A 49 -1.80 -0.82 -0.53
CA VAL A 49 -2.02 -0.71 -1.97
C VAL A 49 -3.41 -0.16 -2.26
N ARG A 50 -3.50 0.89 -3.07
CA ARG A 50 -4.78 1.42 -3.57
C ARG A 50 -4.93 1.10 -5.05
N LYS A 51 -6.18 0.95 -5.49
CA LYS A 51 -6.51 0.64 -6.89
C LYS A 51 -5.98 1.66 -7.91
N ASN A 52 -5.82 2.92 -7.48
CA ASN A 52 -5.32 4.00 -8.33
C ASN A 52 -3.81 3.90 -8.65
N GLY A 53 -3.11 2.87 -8.14
CA GLY A 53 -1.65 2.73 -8.33
C GLY A 53 -0.81 3.64 -7.44
N SER A 54 -1.43 4.38 -6.52
CA SER A 54 -0.75 5.11 -5.45
C SER A 54 -0.74 4.29 -4.16
N PHE A 55 0.44 4.15 -3.58
CA PHE A 55 0.71 3.31 -2.42
C PHE A 55 1.06 4.16 -1.21
N ASN A 56 0.69 3.66 -0.03
CA ASN A 56 1.10 4.23 1.24
C ASN A 56 2.11 3.28 1.87
N ILE A 57 3.27 3.79 2.27
CA ILE A 57 4.34 2.99 2.89
C ILE A 57 4.39 3.33 4.36
N LYS A 58 4.19 2.33 5.21
CA LYS A 58 4.33 2.44 6.65
C LYS A 58 5.75 2.04 7.02
N THR A 59 6.59 3.03 7.25
CA THR A 59 7.92 2.89 7.87
C THR A 59 7.76 2.88 9.39
N VAL A 60 8.82 2.53 10.12
CA VAL A 60 8.87 2.55 11.58
C VAL A 60 8.47 3.92 12.12
N ASP A 61 9.05 5.00 11.57
CA ASP A 61 8.85 6.35 12.09
C ASP A 61 7.60 7.05 11.57
N LYS A 62 7.19 6.75 10.32
CA LYS A 62 6.13 7.51 9.64
C LYS A 62 5.45 6.74 8.52
N THR A 63 4.23 7.16 8.21
CA THR A 63 3.48 6.68 7.05
C THR A 63 3.62 7.66 5.88
N VAL A 64 4.31 7.25 4.83
CA VAL A 64 4.47 8.04 3.61
C VAL A 64 3.36 7.69 2.64
N GLN A 65 2.45 8.64 2.39
CA GLN A 65 1.30 8.43 1.52
C GLN A 65 1.57 8.83 0.07
N GLY A 66 0.90 8.20 -0.89
CA GLY A 66 0.87 8.65 -2.28
C GLY A 66 2.18 8.45 -3.05
N ILE A 67 2.89 7.36 -2.81
CA ILE A 67 4.05 6.93 -3.61
C ILE A 67 3.55 6.17 -4.83
N SER A 68 4.08 6.44 -6.02
CA SER A 68 3.72 5.68 -7.23
C SER A 68 4.32 4.28 -7.17
N TRP A 69 3.54 3.27 -7.58
CA TRP A 69 3.98 1.87 -7.68
C TRP A 69 5.26 1.67 -8.50
N LYS A 70 5.56 2.58 -9.44
CA LYS A 70 6.77 2.55 -10.28
C LYS A 70 8.08 2.64 -9.48
N TYR A 71 8.04 3.32 -8.34
CA TYR A 71 9.20 3.52 -7.48
C TYR A 71 9.34 2.41 -6.42
N CYS A 72 8.33 1.55 -6.30
CA CYS A 72 8.28 0.49 -5.31
C CYS A 72 8.86 -0.80 -5.89
N ARG A 73 9.69 -1.48 -5.11
CA ARG A 73 10.19 -2.82 -5.38
C ARG A 73 9.78 -3.75 -4.25
N LEU A 74 9.23 -4.90 -4.59
CA LEU A 74 8.85 -5.93 -3.61
C LEU A 74 10.12 -6.48 -2.95
N LEU A 75 10.16 -6.48 -1.62
CA LEU A 75 11.22 -7.09 -0.81
C LEU A 75 10.73 -8.45 -0.27
N HIS A 76 9.59 -8.42 0.42
CA HIS A 76 8.96 -9.62 0.96
C HIS A 76 7.45 -9.56 0.72
N ALA A 77 6.86 -10.71 0.39
CA ALA A 77 5.43 -10.83 0.32
C ALA A 77 4.84 -10.83 1.74
N SER A 78 3.53 -10.62 1.83
CA SER A 78 2.78 -10.80 3.07
C SER A 78 2.57 -12.29 3.36
N ASP A 79 3.64 -13.01 3.70
CA ASP A 79 3.63 -14.43 4.10
C ASP A 79 3.23 -14.66 5.58
N GLY A 80 2.86 -13.60 6.30
CA GLY A 80 2.35 -13.66 7.68
C GLY A 80 3.42 -13.45 8.76
N TYR A 81 4.69 -13.35 8.39
CA TYR A 81 5.78 -13.05 9.31
C TYR A 81 5.97 -11.54 9.50
N SER A 82 6.10 -11.12 10.75
CA SER A 82 6.41 -9.74 11.12
C SER A 82 7.89 -9.64 11.47
N TYR A 83 8.70 -9.14 10.54
CA TYR A 83 10.07 -8.73 10.85
C TYR A 83 10.00 -7.47 11.70
N ASN A 84 10.02 -7.66 13.02
CA ASN A 84 10.07 -6.59 13.99
C ASN A 84 11.53 -6.11 14.09
N THR A 85 11.92 -5.15 13.24
CA THR A 85 13.21 -4.47 13.38
C THR A 85 13.06 -3.38 14.44
N THR A 86 13.08 -3.78 15.70
CA THR A 86 13.26 -2.88 16.86
C THR A 86 14.48 -3.37 17.62
N CYS A 87 15.52 -2.55 17.67
CA CYS A 87 16.46 -2.47 18.77
C CYS A 87 16.30 -1.10 19.43
#